data_AF-A0A7V9CN28-F1
#
_entry.id   AF-A0A7V9CN28-F1
#
_cell.length_a   1.000
_cell.length_b   1.000
_cell.length_c   1.000
_cell.angle_alpha   90.00
_cell.angle_beta   90.00
_cell.angle_gamma   90.00
#
_symmetry.space_group_name_H-M   'P 1'
#
loop_
_entity.id
_entity.type
_entity.pdbx_description
1 polymer ?
#
loop_
_entity_poly.entity_id
_entity_poly.type
_entity_poly.pdbx_seq_one_letter_code
_entity_poly.pdbx_strand_id
1 'polypeptide(L)'
;MSSDALQTRIAERLAAVRQRLATAAERSGRTSGAVRLIAVSKTFGADAVRAAYAAGQLDFGENRVQEALGKRAELADLPIRWHLIGPLQS
;
A
#
# COMPACT_ATOMS: atom_id res chain seq x y z
N MET A 1 -1.20 10.41 -18.39
CA MET A 1 -0.89 11.12 -17.13
C MET A 1 0.60 10.97 -16.91
N SER A 2 1.35 12.04 -16.63
CA SER A 2 2.79 11.90 -16.34
C SER A 2 2.99 11.00 -15.12
N SER A 3 4.04 10.16 -15.13
CA SER A 3 4.41 9.29 -14.00
C SER A 3 4.55 10.10 -12.70
N ASP A 4 5.11 11.31 -12.80
CA ASP A 4 5.29 12.23 -11.68
C ASP A 4 3.97 12.66 -11.03
N ALA A 5 2.94 12.93 -11.84
CA ALA A 5 1.63 13.36 -11.32
C ALA A 5 0.93 12.23 -10.55
N LEU A 6 1.12 10.97 -10.97
CA LEU A 6 0.63 9.81 -10.23
C LEU A 6 1.38 9.66 -8.90
N GLN A 7 2.70 9.76 -8.93
CA GLN A 7 3.56 9.64 -7.75
C GLN A 7 3.23 10.70 -6.70
N THR A 8 3.16 11.98 -7.08
CA THR A 8 2.82 13.08 -6.17
C THR A 8 1.46 12.86 -5.52
N ARG A 9 0.43 12.55 -6.31
CA ARG A 9 -0.93 12.32 -5.78
C ARG A 9 -1.01 11.14 -4.83
N ILE A 10 -0.27 10.06 -5.09
CA ILE A 10 -0.20 8.90 -4.19
C ILE A 10 0.53 9.28 -2.89
N ALA A 11 1.65 9.99 -2.98
CA ALA A 11 2.42 10.42 -1.82
C ALA A 11 1.61 11.33 -0.90
N GLU A 12 0.91 12.33 -1.45
CA GLU A 12 0.03 13.24 -0.70
C GLU A 12 -1.09 12.48 0.02
N ARG A 13 -1.78 11.57 -0.69
CA ARG A 13 -2.84 10.76 -0.10
C ARG A 13 -2.32 9.86 1.01
N LEU A 14 -1.15 9.25 0.81
CA LEU A 14 -0.54 8.38 1.80
C LEU A 14 -0.15 9.16 3.06
N ALA A 15 0.42 10.34 2.91
CA ALA A 15 0.74 11.24 4.02
C ALA A 15 -0.51 11.62 4.82
N ALA A 16 -1.61 12.01 4.14
CA ALA A 16 -2.87 12.34 4.78
C ALA A 16 -3.47 11.15 5.55
N VAL A 17 -3.41 9.93 5.00
CA VAL A 17 -3.87 8.72 5.70
C VAL A 17 -3.01 8.42 6.93
N ARG A 18 -1.68 8.52 6.82
CA ARG A 18 -0.75 8.29 7.95
C ARG A 18 -0.99 9.29 9.08
N GLN A 19 -1.23 10.57 8.75
CA GLN A 19 -1.58 11.58 9.75
C GLN A 19 -2.88 11.23 10.48
N ARG A 20 -3.92 10.82 9.74
CA ARG A 20 -5.20 10.38 10.34
C ARG A 20 -5.01 9.18 11.27
N LEU A 21 -4.16 8.23 10.91
CA LEU A 21 -3.85 7.08 11.75
C LEU A 21 -3.12 7.50 13.03
N ALA A 22 -2.12 8.38 12.94
CA ALA A 22 -1.39 8.90 14.09
C ALA A 22 -2.34 9.61 15.08
N THR A 23 -3.18 10.52 14.58
CA THR A 23 -4.18 11.22 15.42
C THR A 23 -5.16 10.25 16.07
N ALA A 24 -5.61 9.20 15.35
CA ALA A 24 -6.51 8.20 15.91
C ALA A 24 -5.83 7.34 17.01
N ALA A 25 -4.56 6.98 16.81
CA ALA A 25 -3.77 6.24 17.79
C ALA A 25 -3.57 7.06 19.07
N GLU A 26 -3.17 8.33 18.95
CA GLU A 26 -2.99 9.26 20.07
C GLU A 26 -4.28 9.45 20.87
N ARG A 27 -5.41 9.68 20.17
CA ARG A 27 -6.74 9.79 20.82
C ARG A 27 -7.16 8.53 21.56
N SER A 28 -6.57 7.37 21.22
CA SER A 28 -6.83 6.09 21.86
C SER A 28 -5.80 5.74 22.95
N GLY A 29 -4.90 6.67 23.31
CA GLY A 29 -3.82 6.43 24.27
C GLY A 29 -2.74 5.48 23.76
N ARG A 30 -2.60 5.31 22.43
CA ARG A 30 -1.61 4.42 21.80
C ARG A 30 -0.53 5.24 21.09
N THR A 31 0.64 4.65 20.93
CA THR A 31 1.73 5.23 20.13
C THR A 31 1.37 5.27 18.65
N SER A 32 1.90 6.23 17.91
CA SER A 32 1.67 6.42 16.46
C SER A 32 2.03 5.21 15.58
N GLY A 33 2.90 4.30 16.04
CA GLY A 33 3.25 3.04 15.37
C GLY A 33 2.38 1.83 15.72
N ALA A 34 1.36 1.99 16.59
CA ALA A 34 0.53 0.87 17.04
C ALA A 34 -0.41 0.33 15.95
N VAL A 35 -0.60 1.07 14.86
CA VAL A 35 -1.49 0.69 13.75
C VAL A 35 -0.66 0.53 12.48
N ARG A 36 -0.76 -0.64 11.85
CA ARG A 36 -0.14 -0.92 10.56
C ARG A 36 -1.10 -0.57 9.42
N LEU A 37 -0.63 0.25 8.48
CA LEU A 37 -1.37 0.56 7.25
C LEU A 37 -1.07 -0.48 6.18
N ILE A 38 -2.10 -1.20 5.72
CA ILE A 38 -2.03 -2.08 4.55
C ILE A 38 -2.73 -1.36 3.39
N ALA A 39 -1.99 -1.05 2.33
CA ALA A 39 -2.54 -0.38 1.15
C ALA A 39 -3.18 -1.41 0.21
N VAL A 40 -4.49 -1.33 -0.01
CA VAL A 40 -5.18 -2.25 -0.91
C VAL A 40 -4.95 -1.84 -2.35
N SER A 41 -4.24 -2.67 -3.12
CA SER A 41 -3.81 -2.38 -4.49
C SER A 41 -4.57 -3.16 -5.58
N LYS A 42 -5.61 -3.92 -5.21
CA LYS A 42 -6.50 -4.59 -6.17
C LYS A 42 -6.97 -3.60 -7.24
N THR A 43 -7.09 -4.04 -8.49
CA THR A 43 -7.46 -3.21 -9.65
C THR A 43 -6.47 -2.10 -10.06
N PHE A 44 -5.38 -1.88 -9.31
CA PHE A 44 -4.31 -0.95 -9.70
C PHE A 44 -3.08 -1.73 -10.19
N GLY A 45 -2.37 -1.18 -11.18
CA GLY A 45 -1.16 -1.77 -11.76
C GLY A 45 0.08 -1.67 -10.85
N ALA A 46 1.17 -2.29 -11.30
CA ALA A 46 2.46 -2.28 -10.60
C ALA A 46 3.07 -0.86 -10.50
N ASP A 47 2.74 0.03 -11.44
CA ASP A 47 3.14 1.44 -11.44
C ASP A 47 2.62 2.19 -10.21
N ALA A 48 1.36 2.00 -9.85
CA ALA A 48 0.76 2.60 -8.66
C ALA A 48 1.36 2.03 -7.36
N VAL A 49 1.66 0.73 -7.33
CA VAL A 49 2.33 0.09 -6.19
C VAL A 49 3.76 0.62 -6.04
N ARG A 50 4.52 0.75 -7.14
CA ARG A 50 5.86 1.33 -7.15
C ARG A 50 5.86 2.79 -6.68
N ALA A 51 4.89 3.59 -7.13
CA ALA A 51 4.71 4.96 -6.66
C ALA A 51 4.40 5.03 -5.15
N ALA A 52 3.54 4.14 -4.65
CA ALA A 52 3.26 4.04 -3.21
C ALA A 52 4.48 3.56 -2.41
N TYR A 53 5.25 2.62 -2.96
CA TYR A 53 6.51 2.17 -2.37
C TYR A 53 7.54 3.28 -2.28
N ALA A 54 7.70 4.08 -3.35
CA ALA A 54 8.55 5.27 -3.35
C ALA A 54 8.11 6.31 -2.29
N ALA A 55 6.82 6.37 -1.96
CA ALA A 55 6.29 7.16 -0.85
C ALA A 55 6.43 6.48 0.54
N GLY A 56 7.15 5.35 0.62
CA GLY A 56 7.47 4.62 1.84
C GLY A 56 6.42 3.59 2.26
N GLN A 57 5.47 3.21 1.41
CA GLN A 57 4.52 2.13 1.71
C GLN A 57 5.17 0.76 1.51
N LEU A 58 5.02 -0.13 2.51
CA LEU A 58 5.67 -1.45 2.49
C LEU A 58 4.68 -2.62 2.46
N ASP A 59 3.49 -2.45 3.03
CA ASP A 59 2.46 -3.47 3.14
C ASP A 59 1.36 -3.26 2.09
N PHE A 60 1.13 -4.25 1.23
CA PHE A 60 0.12 -4.20 0.18
C PHE A 60 -0.85 -5.37 0.27
N GLY A 61 -2.13 -5.08 0.06
CA GLY A 61 -3.23 -6.05 0.13
C GLY A 61 -3.81 -6.33 -1.25
N GLU A 62 -3.92 -7.62 -1.60
CA GLU A 62 -4.55 -8.10 -2.83
C GLU A 62 -5.72 -9.02 -2.52
N ASN A 63 -6.76 -8.96 -3.36
CA ASN A 63 -7.94 -9.81 -3.20
C ASN A 63 -7.79 -11.17 -3.92
N ARG A 64 -6.92 -11.25 -4.95
CA ARG A 64 -6.76 -12.44 -5.80
C ARG A 64 -5.29 -12.80 -5.91
N VAL A 65 -4.99 -14.09 -5.81
CA VAL A 65 -3.62 -14.62 -5.88
C VAL A 65 -2.98 -14.31 -7.23
N GLN A 66 -3.73 -14.41 -8.32
CA GLN A 66 -3.21 -14.16 -9.68
C GLN A 66 -2.76 -12.72 -9.87
N GLU A 67 -3.53 -11.74 -9.37
CA GLU A 67 -3.15 -10.32 -9.38
C GLU A 67 -1.89 -10.09 -8.52
N ALA A 68 -1.82 -10.72 -7.34
CA ALA A 68 -0.67 -10.60 -6.46
C ALA A 68 0.61 -11.18 -7.08
N LEU A 69 0.53 -12.35 -7.73
CA LEU A 69 1.66 -12.98 -8.38
C LEU A 69 2.19 -12.15 -9.56
N GLY A 70 1.28 -11.59 -10.39
CA GLY A 70 1.67 -10.70 -11.49
C GLY A 70 2.46 -9.49 -10.99
N LYS A 71 1.90 -8.75 -10.01
CA LYS A 71 2.58 -7.57 -9.45
C LYS A 71 3.87 -7.93 -8.73
N ARG A 72 3.93 -9.07 -8.03
CA ARG A 72 5.14 -9.54 -7.35
C ARG A 72 6.27 -9.84 -8.34
N ALA A 73 5.96 -10.35 -9.52
CA ALA A 73 6.96 -10.55 -10.57
C ALA A 73 7.47 -9.21 -11.13
N GLU A 74 6.58 -8.26 -11.41
CA GLU A 74 6.93 -6.91 -11.93
C GLU A 74 7.68 -6.03 -10.92
N LEU A 75 7.55 -6.33 -9.63
CA LEU A 75 8.11 -5.56 -8.51
C LEU A 75 9.10 -6.38 -7.69
N ALA A 76 9.71 -7.41 -8.29
CA ALA A 76 10.63 -8.31 -7.63
C ALA A 76 11.90 -7.59 -7.10
N ASP A 77 12.20 -6.40 -7.62
CA ASP A 77 13.28 -5.51 -7.17
C ASP A 77 12.96 -4.79 -5.84
N LEU A 78 11.70 -4.81 -5.40
CA LEU A 78 11.25 -4.09 -4.21
C LEU A 78 10.93 -5.05 -3.06
N PRO A 79 11.42 -4.80 -1.82
CA PRO A 79 11.12 -5.61 -0.65
C PRO A 79 9.70 -5.34 -0.10
N ILE A 80 8.67 -5.64 -0.90
CA ILE A 80 7.25 -5.46 -0.57
C ILE A 80 6.72 -6.65 0.24
N ARG A 81 5.92 -6.35 1.28
CA ARG A 81 5.14 -7.34 2.03
C ARG A 81 3.74 -7.45 1.44
N TRP A 82 3.44 -8.61 0.86
CA TRP A 82 2.16 -8.92 0.23
C TRP A 82 1.22 -9.63 1.21
N HIS A 83 -0.03 -9.16 1.27
CA HIS A 83 -1.10 -9.72 2.10
C HIS A 83 -2.25 -10.15 1.19
N LEU A 84 -2.63 -11.42 1.23
CA LEU A 84 -3.90 -11.85 0.63
C LEU A 84 -5.03 -11.51 1.59
N ILE A 85 -5.91 -10.60 1.18
CA ILE A 85 -7.06 -10.13 1.99
C ILE A 85 -8.42 -10.53 1.39
N GLY A 86 -8.39 -11.27 0.28
CA GLY A 86 -9.56 -11.91 -0.33
C GLY A 86 -9.61 -13.41 -0.04
N PRO A 87 -10.68 -14.09 -0.48
CA PRO A 87 -10.82 -15.53 -0.26
C PRO A 87 -9.75 -16.30 -1.05
N LEU A 88 -9.15 -17.30 -0.41
CA LEU A 88 -8.30 -18.27 -1.10
C LEU A 88 -9.21 -19.32 -1.76
N GLN A 89 -9.09 -19.48 -3.07
CA GLN A 89 -9.78 -20.55 -3.80
C GLN A 89 -8.80 -21.70 -3.98
N SER A 90 -9.24 -22.93 -3.67
CA SER A 90 -8.50 -24.19 -3.85
C SER A 90 -8.59 -24.70 -5.28
#